data_AF-A0A1G0ZL62-F1
#
_entry.id   AF-A0A1G0ZL62-F1
#
_cell.length_a   1.000
_cell.length_b   1.000
_cell.length_c   1.000
_cell.angle_alpha   90.00
_cell.angle_beta   90.00
_cell.angle_gamma   90.00
#
_symmetry.space_group_name_H-M   'P 1'
#
loop_
_entity.id
_entity.type
_entity.pdbx_description
1 polymer ?
#
loop_
_entity_poly.entity_id
_entity_poly.type
_entity_poly.pdbx_seq_one_letter_code
_entity_poly.pdbx_strand_id
1 'polypeptide(L)'
;MMKKFVALVAIVVAMTAGTVTQASVLDKIVMYIPNRIVDCMDMFSISLAFGPTARGEVWCTRPFAFGAGTGVLAKAAKAYNRQYGFGLESGWETSFGAVSAEQKELSHSVGSLKDYSYYSTGAPNTSERIYNFTNGERDYWSLGMTGGLAIAEVSGEFHPVEIFDFFSGFVFIDLKDDDYVLLDTKN
;
A
#
# COMPACT_ATOMS: atom_id res chain seq x y z
N MET A 1 -2.49 -0.55 54.81
CA MET A 1 -2.60 -1.15 53.46
C MET A 1 -3.01 -0.12 52.40
N MET A 2 -4.04 0.71 52.65
CA MET A 2 -4.50 1.79 51.72
C MET A 2 -3.44 2.79 51.26
N LYS A 3 -2.52 3.25 52.12
CA LYS A 3 -1.51 4.26 51.74
C LYS A 3 -0.55 3.78 50.65
N LYS A 4 -0.20 2.49 50.64
CA LYS A 4 0.65 1.88 49.61
C LYS A 4 -0.09 1.70 48.29
N PHE A 5 -1.39 1.40 48.35
CA PHE A 5 -2.27 1.29 47.18
C PHE A 5 -2.51 2.65 46.51
N VAL A 6 -2.78 3.70 47.30
CA VAL A 6 -2.95 5.07 46.78
C VAL A 6 -1.64 5.59 46.17
N ALA A 7 -0.49 5.28 46.77
CA ALA A 7 0.81 5.61 46.18
C ALA A 7 1.05 4.86 44.86
N LEU A 8 0.69 3.58 44.77
CA LEU A 8 0.79 2.80 43.53
C LEU A 8 -0.11 3.38 42.43
N VAL A 9 -1.35 3.74 42.76
CA VAL A 9 -2.29 4.37 41.81
C VAL A 9 -1.79 5.75 41.37
N ALA A 10 -1.25 6.55 42.28
CA ALA A 10 -0.69 7.86 41.94
C ALA A 10 0.56 7.74 41.06
N ILE A 11 1.40 6.72 41.28
CA ILE A 11 2.56 6.42 40.43
C ILE A 11 2.11 5.95 39.05
N VAL A 12 1.13 5.05 38.96
CA VAL A 12 0.56 4.60 37.68
C VAL A 12 -0.04 5.77 36.91
N VAL A 13 -0.82 6.64 37.58
CA VAL A 13 -1.42 7.83 36.97
C VAL A 13 -0.35 8.84 36.52
N ALA A 14 0.69 9.06 37.33
CA ALA A 14 1.80 9.93 36.97
C ALA A 14 2.67 9.37 35.82
N MET A 15 2.81 8.05 35.75
CA MET A 15 3.50 7.38 34.63
C MET A 15 2.67 7.37 33.35
N THR A 16 1.33 7.36 33.44
CA THR A 16 0.43 7.51 32.28
C THR A 16 0.20 8.95 31.85
N ALA A 17 0.42 9.92 32.74
CA ALA A 17 0.21 11.34 32.44
C ALA A 17 1.45 12.03 31.83
N GLY A 18 2.65 11.44 32.00
CA GLY A 18 3.92 12.10 31.68
C GLY A 18 4.51 11.82 30.30
N THR A 19 4.12 10.74 29.63
CA THR A 19 4.67 10.36 28.33
C THR A 19 3.68 9.44 27.64
N VAL A 20 3.00 9.87 26.59
CA VAL A 20 3.19 9.41 25.20
C VAL A 20 2.21 10.21 24.34
N THR A 21 2.72 10.85 23.30
CA THR A 21 2.01 11.22 22.07
C THR A 21 1.51 9.95 21.36
N GLN A 22 0.65 9.19 22.02
CA GLN A 22 0.04 7.96 21.54
C GLN A 22 -1.42 8.29 21.33
N ALA A 23 -1.93 7.96 20.15
CA ALA A 23 -3.35 7.93 19.89
C ALA A 23 -4.06 7.24 21.07
N SER A 24 -5.07 7.92 21.59
CA SER A 24 -5.82 7.44 22.74
C SER A 24 -6.40 6.07 22.40
N VAL A 25 -6.49 5.15 23.37
CA VAL A 25 -7.25 3.89 23.21
C VAL A 25 -8.67 4.18 22.69
N LEU A 26 -9.22 5.35 23.05
CA LEU A 26 -10.48 5.86 22.53
C LEU A 26 -10.44 6.11 21.01
N ASP A 27 -9.35 6.64 20.48
CA ASP A 27 -9.20 6.91 19.05
C ASP A 27 -9.26 5.60 18.26
N LYS A 28 -8.58 4.55 18.74
CA LYS A 28 -8.64 3.21 18.13
C LYS A 28 -10.04 2.60 18.17
N ILE A 29 -10.77 2.79 19.27
CA ILE A 29 -12.16 2.29 19.40
C ILE A 29 -13.09 3.03 18.43
N VAL A 30 -12.96 4.36 18.32
CA VAL A 30 -13.80 5.17 17.44
C VAL A 30 -13.48 4.90 15.97
N MET A 31 -12.20 4.77 15.63
CA MET A 31 -11.72 4.50 14.26
C MET A 31 -11.78 3.03 13.87
N TYR A 32 -12.18 2.13 14.79
CA TYR A 32 -12.24 0.69 14.51
C TYR A 32 -13.05 0.35 13.25
N ILE A 33 -14.31 0.81 13.17
CA ILE A 33 -15.16 0.53 12.00
C ILE A 33 -14.64 1.23 10.73
N PRO A 34 -14.28 2.52 10.74
CA PRO A 34 -13.63 3.17 9.61
C PRO A 34 -12.41 2.41 9.07
N ASN A 35 -11.48 2.02 9.94
CA ASN A 35 -10.26 1.32 9.54
C ASN A 35 -10.59 0.00 8.86
N ARG A 36 -11.47 -0.83 9.44
CA ARG A 36 -11.88 -2.10 8.81
C ARG A 36 -12.48 -1.92 7.41
N ILE A 37 -13.19 -0.81 7.15
CA ILE A 37 -13.70 -0.51 5.81
C ILE A 37 -12.54 -0.20 4.86
N VAL A 38 -11.57 0.59 5.31
CA VAL A 38 -10.39 0.95 4.51
C VAL A 38 -9.54 -0.27 4.20
N ASP A 39 -9.25 -1.13 5.17
CA ASP A 39 -8.41 -2.32 4.94
C ASP A 39 -9.09 -3.31 3.98
N CYS A 40 -10.42 -3.41 4.06
CA CYS A 40 -11.20 -4.19 3.09
C CYS A 40 -11.04 -3.65 1.66
N MET A 41 -10.99 -2.33 1.51
CA MET A 41 -10.74 -1.71 0.21
C MET A 41 -9.30 -1.92 -0.24
N ASP A 42 -8.32 -1.91 0.66
CA ASP A 42 -6.88 -2.06 0.37
C ASP A 42 -6.50 -3.43 -0.20
N MET A 43 -7.36 -4.43 -0.04
CA MET A 43 -7.24 -5.73 -0.74
C MET A 43 -7.16 -5.61 -2.27
N PHE A 44 -7.64 -4.51 -2.85
CA PHE A 44 -7.64 -4.30 -4.29
C PHE A 44 -6.99 -2.96 -4.67
N SER A 45 -6.17 -3.01 -5.72
CA SER A 45 -5.71 -1.84 -6.45
C SER A 45 -6.34 -1.81 -7.84
N ILE A 46 -6.68 -0.62 -8.30
CA ILE A 46 -7.18 -0.40 -9.65
C ILE A 46 -6.59 0.88 -10.20
N SER A 47 -6.19 0.84 -11.47
CA SER A 47 -5.77 2.05 -12.17
C SER A 47 -6.37 2.13 -13.57
N LEU A 48 -6.62 3.38 -13.97
CA LEU A 48 -7.03 3.77 -15.30
C LEU A 48 -6.00 4.75 -15.82
N ALA A 49 -5.49 4.51 -17.02
CA ALA A 49 -4.43 5.30 -17.60
C ALA A 49 -4.74 5.62 -19.07
N PHE A 50 -4.34 6.82 -19.50
CA PHE A 50 -4.59 7.34 -20.84
C PHE A 50 -3.31 7.88 -21.48
N GLY A 51 -3.02 7.47 -22.70
CA GLY A 51 -1.79 7.80 -23.44
C GLY A 51 -1.31 6.64 -24.31
N PRO A 52 -0.30 6.86 -25.17
CA PRO A 52 0.24 5.84 -26.05
C PRO A 52 0.76 4.63 -25.25
N THR A 53 0.15 3.47 -25.45
CA THR A 53 0.51 2.21 -24.79
C THR A 53 0.29 0.99 -25.68
N ALA A 54 1.13 -0.01 -25.49
CA ALA A 54 0.90 -1.38 -25.89
C ALA A 54 1.44 -2.27 -24.79
N ARG A 55 0.56 -2.78 -23.92
CA ARG A 55 0.93 -3.54 -22.72
C ARG A 55 -0.06 -4.66 -22.46
N GLY A 56 0.47 -5.84 -22.19
CA GLY A 56 -0.31 -6.98 -21.75
C GLY A 56 0.54 -7.80 -20.81
N GLU A 57 0.18 -7.80 -19.53
CA GLU A 57 0.87 -8.57 -18.50
C GLU A 57 -0.13 -9.17 -17.51
N VAL A 58 0.13 -10.41 -17.10
CA VAL A 58 -0.55 -11.09 -16.00
C VAL A 58 0.49 -11.65 -15.04
N TRP A 59 0.20 -11.63 -13.75
CA TRP A 59 1.12 -12.16 -12.75
C TRP A 59 0.39 -12.80 -11.57
N CYS A 60 0.99 -13.86 -11.04
CA CYS A 60 0.53 -14.51 -9.82
C CYS A 60 1.25 -13.97 -8.58
N THR A 61 2.47 -13.46 -8.78
CA THR A 61 3.27 -12.69 -7.82
C THR A 61 4.21 -11.82 -8.64
N ARG A 62 4.80 -10.75 -8.09
CA ARG A 62 5.76 -9.94 -8.85
C ARG A 62 6.93 -10.74 -9.43
N PRO A 63 7.46 -11.78 -8.75
CA PRO A 63 8.46 -12.65 -9.33
C PRO A 63 7.97 -13.60 -10.42
N PHE A 64 6.67 -13.82 -10.56
CA PHE A 64 6.13 -14.79 -11.52
C PHE A 64 5.05 -14.15 -12.39
N ALA A 65 5.49 -13.64 -13.54
CA ALA A 65 4.71 -12.84 -14.45
C ALA A 65 4.92 -13.28 -15.91
N PHE A 66 3.91 -13.05 -16.74
CA PHE A 66 3.95 -13.26 -18.18
C PHE A 66 3.38 -12.05 -18.89
N GLY A 67 4.20 -11.45 -19.74
CA GLY A 67 3.77 -10.30 -20.51
C GLY A 67 4.89 -9.42 -20.97
N ALA A 68 4.50 -8.37 -21.66
CA ALA A 68 5.38 -7.27 -21.98
C ALA A 68 4.55 -6.03 -22.27
N GLY A 69 5.19 -4.88 -22.18
CA GLY A 69 4.60 -3.68 -22.71
C GLY A 69 5.47 -2.46 -22.58
N THR A 70 5.01 -1.39 -23.20
CA THR A 70 5.63 -0.07 -23.11
C THR A 70 4.54 0.98 -23.22
N GLY A 71 4.74 2.12 -22.56
CA GLY A 71 3.81 3.24 -22.68
C GLY A 71 4.27 4.51 -21.99
N VAL A 72 3.60 5.60 -22.34
CA VAL A 72 3.66 6.90 -21.66
C VAL A 72 2.24 7.36 -21.40
N LEU A 73 1.85 7.46 -20.14
CA LEU A 73 0.46 7.46 -19.71
C LEU A 73 0.23 8.52 -18.62
N ALA A 74 -0.90 9.22 -18.69
CA ALA A 74 -1.48 9.90 -17.54
C ALA A 74 -2.35 8.89 -16.77
N LYS A 75 -2.00 8.62 -15.52
CA LYS A 75 -2.57 7.56 -14.68
C LYS A 75 -3.40 8.14 -13.55
N ALA A 76 -4.56 7.52 -13.30
CA ALA A 76 -5.36 7.68 -12.10
C ALA A 76 -5.39 6.33 -11.37
N ALA A 77 -5.01 6.30 -10.10
CA ALA A 77 -4.82 5.04 -9.37
C ALA A 77 -5.34 5.09 -7.93
N LYS A 78 -5.99 3.99 -7.54
CA LYS A 78 -5.98 3.46 -6.17
C LYS A 78 -4.93 2.35 -6.15
N ALA A 79 -3.81 2.60 -5.48
CA ALA A 79 -2.68 1.70 -5.43
C ALA A 79 -2.42 1.20 -4.01
N TYR A 80 -1.45 0.28 -3.89
CA TYR A 80 -1.04 -0.37 -2.66
C TYR A 80 -0.63 0.63 -1.57
N ASN A 81 -0.76 0.24 -0.29
CA ASN A 81 -0.43 1.10 0.86
C ASN A 81 -1.15 2.46 0.83
N ARG A 82 -2.46 2.45 0.59
CA ARG A 82 -3.35 3.63 0.65
C ARG A 82 -2.86 4.82 -0.20
N GLN A 83 -2.32 4.49 -1.38
CA GLN A 83 -1.91 5.47 -2.37
C GLN A 83 -3.06 5.80 -3.32
N TYR A 84 -3.42 7.08 -3.39
CA TYR A 84 -4.55 7.56 -4.18
C TYR A 84 -4.15 8.81 -4.94
N GLY A 85 -4.45 8.83 -6.23
CA GLY A 85 -4.36 10.07 -7.00
C GLY A 85 -3.98 9.87 -8.45
N PHE A 86 -3.21 10.84 -8.96
CA PHE A 86 -2.88 10.95 -10.37
C PHE A 86 -1.37 11.09 -10.56
N GLY A 87 -0.83 10.62 -11.68
CA GLY A 87 0.59 10.78 -12.01
C GLY A 87 0.86 10.50 -13.48
N LEU A 88 2.10 10.74 -13.92
CA LEU A 88 2.57 10.38 -15.26
C LEU A 88 3.43 9.12 -15.16
N GLU A 89 3.00 8.05 -15.82
CA GLU A 89 3.75 6.82 -15.90
C GLU A 89 4.46 6.72 -17.25
N SER A 90 5.73 6.32 -17.24
CA SER A 90 6.51 6.05 -18.45
C SER A 90 7.40 4.85 -18.23
N GLY A 91 7.47 3.96 -19.21
CA GLY A 91 8.38 2.83 -19.13
C GLY A 91 7.97 1.61 -19.92
N TRP A 92 8.78 0.57 -19.76
CA TRP A 92 8.59 -0.73 -20.38
C TRP A 92 8.79 -1.85 -19.36
N GLU A 93 8.19 -3.01 -19.64
CA GLU A 93 8.39 -4.25 -18.91
C GLU A 93 8.36 -5.45 -19.86
N THR A 94 9.05 -6.51 -19.48
CA THR A 94 8.93 -7.82 -20.08
C THR A 94 9.15 -8.87 -19.03
N SER A 95 8.28 -9.87 -19.01
CA SER A 95 8.25 -10.90 -17.99
C SER A 95 7.93 -12.24 -18.63
N PHE A 96 8.72 -13.27 -18.29
CA PHE A 96 8.47 -14.65 -18.70
C PHE A 96 8.81 -15.61 -17.56
N GLY A 97 7.79 -15.97 -16.78
CA GLY A 97 7.95 -16.81 -15.60
C GLY A 97 8.75 -16.06 -14.53
N ALA A 98 9.88 -16.64 -14.11
CA ALA A 98 10.72 -16.11 -13.02
C ALA A 98 11.78 -15.09 -13.47
N VAL A 99 11.79 -14.72 -14.75
CA VAL A 99 12.74 -13.77 -15.33
C VAL A 99 11.97 -12.60 -15.89
N SER A 100 12.26 -11.40 -15.39
CA SER A 100 11.71 -10.16 -15.89
C SER A 100 12.79 -9.11 -16.10
N ALA A 101 12.47 -8.11 -16.91
CA ALA A 101 13.20 -6.87 -16.96
C ALA A 101 12.20 -5.73 -17.07
N GLU A 102 12.34 -4.71 -16.25
CA GLU A 102 11.49 -3.54 -16.30
C GLU A 102 12.27 -2.26 -16.06
N GLN A 103 11.81 -1.20 -16.71
CA GLN A 103 12.19 0.17 -16.42
C GLN A 103 10.91 0.98 -16.42
N LYS A 104 10.42 1.31 -15.23
CA LYS A 104 9.18 2.07 -15.03
C LYS A 104 9.43 3.26 -14.14
N GLU A 105 8.80 4.36 -14.48
CA GLU A 105 8.80 5.59 -13.70
C GLU A 105 7.37 6.09 -13.56
N LEU A 106 7.01 6.48 -12.34
CA LEU A 106 5.84 7.27 -12.03
C LEU A 106 6.33 8.61 -11.46
N SER A 107 5.98 9.70 -12.13
CA SER A 107 6.41 11.04 -11.77
C SER A 107 5.24 12.02 -11.77
N HIS A 108 5.47 13.20 -11.19
CA HIS A 108 4.46 14.27 -11.12
C HIS A 108 3.17 13.82 -10.41
N SER A 109 3.32 12.99 -9.36
CA SER A 109 2.18 12.48 -8.62
C SER A 109 1.46 13.58 -7.82
N VAL A 110 0.15 13.46 -7.75
CA VAL A 110 -0.76 14.31 -6.99
C VAL A 110 -1.58 13.41 -6.05
N GLY A 111 -1.89 13.89 -4.85
CA GLY A 111 -2.60 13.12 -3.82
C GLY A 111 -1.62 12.41 -2.88
N SER A 112 -1.93 11.17 -2.50
CA SER A 112 -1.03 10.31 -1.70
C SER A 112 -0.20 9.34 -2.55
N LEU A 113 -0.32 9.41 -3.88
CA LEU A 113 0.45 8.62 -4.82
C LEU A 113 1.94 9.01 -4.77
N LYS A 114 2.84 8.03 -4.66
CA LYS A 114 4.29 8.26 -4.52
C LYS A 114 4.99 8.21 -5.87
N ASP A 115 5.84 9.21 -6.12
CA ASP A 115 6.78 9.16 -7.24
C ASP A 115 7.82 8.06 -7.02
N TYR A 116 8.08 7.26 -8.06
CA TYR A 116 9.12 6.24 -8.02
C TYR A 116 9.72 6.03 -9.41
N SER A 117 10.97 5.60 -9.44
CA SER A 117 11.64 5.08 -10.63
C SER A 117 12.24 3.74 -10.27
N TYR A 118 11.99 2.74 -11.10
CA TYR A 118 12.34 1.37 -10.84
C TYR A 118 12.95 0.74 -12.09
N TYR A 119 14.16 0.23 -11.93
CA TYR A 119 14.87 -0.55 -12.92
C TYR A 119 15.26 -1.87 -12.29
N SER A 120 14.87 -2.98 -12.91
CA SER A 120 15.22 -4.31 -12.43
C SER A 120 15.39 -5.27 -13.59
N THR A 121 16.23 -6.28 -13.37
CA THR A 121 16.50 -7.37 -14.30
C THR A 121 16.66 -8.67 -13.51
N GLY A 122 16.07 -9.76 -13.97
CA GLY A 122 16.09 -11.05 -13.28
C GLY A 122 14.82 -11.26 -12.45
N ALA A 123 14.99 -11.76 -11.23
CA ALA A 123 13.88 -11.99 -10.31
C ALA A 123 13.79 -10.85 -9.28
N PRO A 124 12.62 -10.19 -9.14
CA PRO A 124 12.37 -9.20 -8.10
C PRO A 124 12.70 -9.70 -6.69
N ASN A 125 13.31 -8.84 -5.86
CA ASN A 125 13.71 -9.17 -4.48
C ASN A 125 12.88 -8.41 -3.45
N THR A 126 12.38 -9.11 -2.43
CA THR A 126 11.61 -8.52 -1.31
C THR A 126 12.37 -7.45 -0.52
N SER A 127 13.70 -7.42 -0.60
CA SER A 127 14.55 -6.44 0.09
C SER A 127 14.56 -5.07 -0.58
N GLU A 128 14.01 -4.96 -1.80
CA GLU A 128 13.97 -3.70 -2.52
C GLU A 128 12.95 -2.74 -1.90
N ARG A 129 13.29 -1.44 -1.88
CA ARG A 129 12.46 -0.41 -1.23
C ARG A 129 11.03 -0.39 -1.76
N ILE A 130 10.87 -0.65 -3.06
CA ILE A 130 9.57 -0.64 -3.72
C ILE A 130 8.58 -1.66 -3.15
N TYR A 131 9.10 -2.74 -2.57
CA TYR A 131 8.34 -3.83 -1.96
C TYR A 131 8.34 -3.77 -0.43
N ASN A 132 8.68 -2.62 0.16
CA ASN A 132 8.62 -2.47 1.61
C ASN A 132 7.19 -2.73 2.12
N PHE A 133 7.09 -3.57 3.14
CA PHE A 133 5.83 -4.09 3.65
C PHE A 133 4.83 -2.99 4.07
N THR A 134 5.33 -1.94 4.73
CA THR A 134 4.50 -0.87 5.30
C THR A 134 4.39 0.34 4.38
N ASN A 135 5.46 0.67 3.66
CA ASN A 135 5.58 1.94 2.94
C ASN A 135 5.94 1.81 1.46
N GLY A 136 6.11 0.59 0.96
CA GLY A 136 6.48 0.32 -0.43
C GLY A 136 5.40 0.78 -1.41
N GLU A 137 5.83 1.09 -2.62
CA GLU A 137 4.94 1.54 -3.68
C GLU A 137 4.20 0.37 -4.36
N ARG A 138 4.70 -0.87 -4.23
CA ARG A 138 4.13 -2.09 -4.80
C ARG A 138 4.12 -3.24 -3.80
N ASP A 139 3.14 -4.12 -3.91
CA ASP A 139 3.11 -5.38 -3.18
C ASP A 139 3.89 -6.45 -3.95
N TYR A 140 4.81 -7.12 -3.28
CA TYR A 140 5.58 -8.23 -3.83
C TYR A 140 4.69 -9.45 -4.15
N TRP A 141 3.68 -9.69 -3.31
CA TRP A 141 2.82 -10.86 -3.34
C TRP A 141 1.52 -10.60 -4.10
N SER A 142 1.39 -9.48 -4.83
CA SER A 142 0.15 -9.20 -5.54
C SER A 142 -0.11 -10.17 -6.67
N LEU A 143 -1.39 -10.45 -6.88
CA LEU A 143 -1.90 -11.07 -8.10
C LEU A 143 -2.49 -9.98 -8.95
N GLY A 144 -2.29 -9.99 -10.27
CA GLY A 144 -2.88 -8.93 -11.07
C GLY A 144 -2.70 -9.07 -12.55
N MET A 145 -3.24 -8.09 -13.23
CA MET A 145 -3.13 -7.95 -14.67
C MET A 145 -3.11 -6.47 -15.06
N THR A 146 -2.45 -6.21 -16.18
CA THR A 146 -2.47 -4.93 -16.86
C THR A 146 -2.73 -5.16 -18.34
N GLY A 147 -3.70 -4.45 -18.89
CA GLY A 147 -4.04 -4.49 -20.31
C GLY A 147 -4.18 -3.07 -20.85
N GLY A 148 -3.37 -2.73 -21.84
CA GLY A 148 -3.38 -1.44 -22.50
C GLY A 148 -3.15 -1.57 -23.99
N LEU A 149 -3.96 -0.85 -24.77
CA LEU A 149 -3.84 -0.81 -26.23
C LEU A 149 -4.15 0.59 -26.74
N ALA A 150 -3.30 1.06 -27.65
CA ALA A 150 -3.37 2.36 -28.29
C ALA A 150 -3.32 3.51 -27.28
N ILE A 151 -4.45 3.93 -26.72
CA ILE A 151 -4.57 5.16 -25.92
C ILE A 151 -5.08 4.95 -24.49
N ALA A 152 -5.43 3.72 -24.12
CA ALA A 152 -6.02 3.42 -22.82
C ALA A 152 -5.39 2.17 -22.22
N GLU A 153 -5.21 2.19 -20.90
CA GLU A 153 -4.71 1.10 -20.07
C GLU A 153 -5.57 0.95 -18.83
N VAL A 154 -5.86 -0.30 -18.48
CA VAL A 154 -6.52 -0.67 -17.23
C VAL A 154 -5.64 -1.68 -16.51
N SER A 155 -5.44 -1.48 -15.23
CA SER A 155 -4.77 -2.45 -14.36
C SER A 155 -5.62 -2.78 -13.15
N GLY A 156 -5.54 -4.02 -12.70
CA GLY A 156 -6.19 -4.49 -11.49
C GLY A 156 -5.25 -5.40 -10.74
N GLU A 157 -5.13 -5.20 -9.43
CA GLU A 157 -4.33 -6.03 -8.55
C GLU A 157 -5.13 -6.42 -7.31
N PHE A 158 -4.80 -7.60 -6.80
CA PHE A 158 -5.29 -8.15 -5.55
C PHE A 158 -4.09 -8.36 -4.62
N HIS A 159 -4.27 -8.01 -3.35
CA HIS A 159 -3.22 -7.98 -2.35
C HIS A 159 -3.54 -8.99 -1.23
N PRO A 160 -3.02 -10.23 -1.32
CA PRO A 160 -3.24 -11.24 -0.28
C PRO A 160 -2.75 -10.80 1.10
N VAL A 161 -1.69 -9.97 1.15
CA VAL A 161 -1.14 -9.43 2.39
C VAL A 161 -2.19 -8.61 3.16
N GLU A 162 -2.99 -7.82 2.46
CA GLU A 162 -4.01 -6.95 3.06
C GLU A 162 -5.20 -7.74 3.62
N ILE A 163 -5.44 -8.96 3.13
CA ILE A 163 -6.44 -9.86 3.72
C ILE A 163 -6.03 -10.21 5.15
N PHE A 164 -4.74 -10.52 5.36
CA PHE A 164 -4.23 -10.87 6.69
C PHE A 164 -4.35 -9.68 7.64
N ASP A 165 -4.05 -8.47 7.18
CA ASP A 165 -4.19 -7.24 7.96
C ASP A 165 -5.65 -6.92 8.32
N PHE A 166 -6.56 -7.04 7.35
CA PHE A 166 -7.99 -6.89 7.58
C PHE A 166 -8.51 -7.84 8.67
N PHE A 167 -8.10 -9.11 8.62
CA PHE A 167 -8.51 -10.10 9.62
C PHE A 167 -7.83 -9.89 10.98
N SER A 168 -6.56 -9.49 11.02
CA SER A 168 -5.84 -9.27 12.26
C SER A 168 -6.42 -8.10 13.06
N GLY A 169 -6.95 -7.07 12.40
CA GLY A 169 -7.52 -5.96 13.15
C GLY A 169 -8.87 -6.25 13.80
N PHE A 170 -9.57 -7.35 13.48
CA PHE A 170 -10.72 -7.79 14.31
C PHE A 170 -10.31 -8.18 15.74
N VAL A 171 -9.03 -8.51 15.95
CA VAL A 171 -8.45 -8.75 17.27
C VAL A 171 -7.51 -7.61 17.71
N PHE A 172 -7.68 -6.43 17.10
CA PHE A 172 -6.91 -5.21 17.38
C PHE A 172 -5.41 -5.32 17.09
N ILE A 173 -5.03 -6.16 16.13
CA ILE A 173 -3.66 -6.26 15.62
C ILE A 173 -3.59 -5.57 14.25
N ASP A 174 -2.80 -4.51 14.18
CA ASP A 174 -2.44 -3.82 12.94
C ASP A 174 -1.07 -4.34 12.49
N LEU A 175 -1.04 -5.10 11.39
CA LEU A 175 0.21 -5.67 10.87
C LEU A 175 0.94 -4.63 10.02
N LYS A 176 0.19 -3.78 9.32
CA LYS A 176 0.70 -2.82 8.35
C LYS A 176 1.14 -1.51 8.99
N ASP A 177 0.72 -1.25 10.22
CA ASP A 177 0.94 -0.01 10.96
C ASP A 177 0.39 1.20 10.21
N ASP A 178 -0.82 1.05 9.66
CA ASP A 178 -1.48 2.06 8.85
C ASP A 178 -2.85 2.51 9.39
N ASP A 179 -3.35 1.96 10.51
CA ASP A 179 -4.62 2.35 11.12
C ASP A 179 -4.74 3.88 11.34
N TYR A 180 -5.82 4.50 10.87
CA TYR A 180 -6.06 5.93 11.12
C TYR A 180 -6.39 6.22 12.57
N VAL A 181 -5.99 7.41 13.04
CA VAL A 181 -6.36 7.95 14.34
C VAL A 181 -7.20 9.22 14.18
N LEU A 182 -7.97 9.61 15.20
CA LEU A 182 -8.90 10.75 15.10
C LEU A 182 -8.23 12.07 14.68
N LEU A 183 -6.95 12.24 14.95
CA LEU A 183 -6.18 13.42 14.54
C LEU A 183 -5.94 13.47 13.03
N ASP A 184 -5.87 12.33 12.34
CA ASP A 184 -5.62 12.27 10.90
C ASP A 184 -6.79 12.81 10.07
N THR A 185 -8.01 12.81 10.64
CA THR A 185 -9.22 13.29 9.94
C THR A 185 -9.43 14.80 9.99
N LYS A 186 -8.57 15.56 10.69
CA LYS A 186 -8.73 17.01 10.89
C LYS A 186 -7.92 17.88 9.93
N ASN A 187 -7.07 17.28 9.10
CA ASN A 187 -6.28 17.93 8.06
C ASN A 187 -6.84 17.58 6.67
#